data_AF-A0A813H8I5-F1
#
_entry.id   AF-A0A813H8I5-F1
#
_cell.length_a   1.000
_cell.length_b   1.000
_cell.length_c   1.000
_cell.angle_alpha   90.00
_cell.angle_beta   90.00
_cell.angle_gamma   90.00
#
_symmetry.space_group_name_H-M   'P 1'
#
loop_
_entity.id
_entity.type
_entity.pdbx_description
1 polymer ?
#
loop_
_entity_poly.entity_id
_entity_poly.type
_entity_poly.pdbx_seq_one_letter_code
_entity_poly.pdbx_strand_id
1 'polypeptide(L)'
;ELRRALPDILGSHQLMNMWAFKYSNNASDWPLQGTAVHADVAAVNVNLWLTADEANDEADGGGLIVHTKQAPKEWGFADYNSLQQVPRIK
;
A
#
# COMPACT_ATOMS: atom_id res chain seq x y z
N GLU A 1 1.96 -6.44 19.94
CA GLU A 1 2.92 -5.34 20.17
C GLU A 1 2.52 -4.06 19.44
N LEU A 2 2.21 -4.10 18.14
CA LEU A 2 1.85 -2.91 17.36
C LEU A 2 0.68 -2.08 17.93
N ARG A 3 -0.43 -2.72 18.36
CA ARG A 3 -1.55 -2.01 19.01
C ARG A 3 -1.14 -1.32 20.32
N ARG A 4 -0.17 -1.87 21.05
CA ARG A 4 0.37 -1.23 22.26
C ARG A 4 1.30 -0.07 21.92
N ALA A 5 2.03 -0.15 20.82
CA ALA A 5 2.92 0.90 20.35
C ALA A 5 2.19 2.07 19.68
N LEU A 6 1.06 1.80 19.02
CA LEU A 6 0.26 2.79 18.27
C LEU A 6 -1.23 2.74 18.72
N PRO A 7 -1.53 2.98 20.00
CA PRO A 7 -2.87 2.81 20.54
C PRO A 7 -3.89 3.80 19.94
N ASP A 8 -3.48 5.02 19.62
CA ASP A 8 -4.39 6.05 19.08
C ASP A 8 -4.72 5.84 17.60
N ILE A 9 -3.85 5.12 16.87
CA ILE A 9 -4.07 4.78 15.46
C ILE A 9 -4.88 3.50 15.34
N LEU A 10 -4.49 2.45 16.07
CA LEU A 10 -5.09 1.12 15.92
C LEU A 10 -6.28 0.88 16.86
N GLY A 11 -6.35 1.58 17.99
CA GLY A 11 -7.45 1.49 18.95
C GLY A 11 -7.87 0.05 19.27
N SER A 12 -9.16 -0.23 19.13
CA SER A 12 -9.73 -1.57 19.29
C SER A 12 -9.79 -2.39 18.00
N HIS A 13 -9.29 -1.87 16.87
CA HIS A 13 -9.36 -2.56 15.58
C HIS A 13 -8.56 -3.87 15.59
N GLN A 14 -9.15 -4.92 15.02
CA GLN A 14 -8.53 -6.23 14.85
C GLN A 14 -7.83 -6.33 13.49
N LEU A 15 -6.77 -7.13 13.43
CA LEU A 15 -6.15 -7.49 12.15
C LEU A 15 -7.11 -8.39 11.38
N MET A 16 -7.61 -7.91 10.25
CA MET A 16 -8.54 -8.65 9.41
C MET A 16 -7.84 -9.35 8.24
N ASN A 17 -6.91 -8.65 7.60
CA ASN A 17 -6.18 -9.14 6.42
C ASN A 17 -4.69 -8.86 6.59
N MET A 18 -3.84 -9.76 6.07
CA MET A 18 -2.40 -9.58 6.03
C MET A 18 -1.83 -10.27 4.79
N TRP A 19 -0.95 -9.57 4.10
CA TRP A 19 -0.25 -10.07 2.93
C TRP A 19 1.22 -9.67 2.99
N ALA A 20 2.07 -10.43 2.30
CA ALA A 20 3.48 -10.11 2.15
C ALA A 20 3.86 -10.19 0.68
N PHE A 21 4.63 -9.21 0.22
CA PHE A 21 5.13 -9.13 -1.14
C PHE A 21 6.65 -9.10 -1.11
N LYS A 22 7.27 -9.79 -2.07
CA LYS A 22 8.72 -9.75 -2.27
C LYS A 22 8.99 -9.19 -3.66
N TYR A 23 9.66 -8.06 -3.71
CA TYR A 23 10.13 -7.46 -4.94
C TYR A 23 11.64 -7.66 -5.05
N SER A 24 12.11 -8.03 -6.23
CA SER A 24 13.54 -7.97 -6.53
C SER A 24 13.94 -6.51 -6.71
N ASN A 25 15.18 -6.16 -6.36
CA ASN A 25 15.80 -4.88 -6.71
C ASN A 25 16.92 -5.07 -7.74
N ASN A 26 17.03 -6.26 -8.34
CA ASN A 26 18.04 -6.53 -9.35
C ASN A 26 17.69 -5.80 -10.65
N ALA A 27 18.65 -5.03 -11.16
CA ALA A 27 18.55 -4.31 -12.43
C ALA A 27 18.34 -5.23 -13.65
N SER A 28 18.53 -6.55 -13.53
CA SER A 28 18.15 -7.50 -14.59
C SER A 28 16.66 -7.80 -14.64
N ASP A 29 15.90 -7.50 -13.58
CA ASP A 29 14.52 -7.97 -13.40
C ASP A 29 13.48 -6.94 -13.90
N TRP A 30 13.83 -6.18 -14.95
CA TRP A 30 12.94 -5.13 -15.47
C TRP A 30 11.69 -5.71 -16.16
N PRO A 31 10.51 -5.11 -15.93
CA PRO A 31 10.30 -3.92 -15.13
C PRO A 31 10.14 -4.21 -13.63
N LEU A 32 10.82 -3.41 -12.81
CA LEU A 32 10.61 -3.35 -11.36
C LEU A 32 9.21 -2.76 -11.11
N GLN A 33 8.19 -3.62 -11.09
CA GLN A 33 6.82 -3.21 -10.84
C GLN A 33 6.46 -3.51 -9.39
N GLY A 34 6.18 -2.45 -8.63
CA GLY A 34 5.59 -2.54 -7.30
C GLY A 34 4.12 -2.99 -7.35
N THR A 35 3.44 -2.92 -6.22
CA THR A 35 2.00 -3.19 -6.17
C THR A 35 1.25 -2.12 -6.97
N ALA A 36 0.30 -2.53 -7.81
CA ALA A 36 -0.55 -1.60 -8.56
C ALA A 36 -1.39 -0.72 -7.63
N VAL A 37 -1.94 0.39 -8.16
CA VAL A 37 -2.89 1.22 -7.41
C VAL A 37 -4.09 0.36 -7.01
N HIS A 38 -4.38 0.34 -5.72
CA HIS A 38 -5.46 -0.42 -5.12
C HIS A 38 -5.94 0.28 -3.85
N ALA A 39 -7.06 -0.19 -3.30
CA ALA A 39 -7.54 0.19 -1.99
C ALA A 39 -8.05 -1.05 -1.25
N ASP A 40 -7.93 -1.04 0.08
CA ASP A 40 -8.43 -2.12 0.94
C ASP A 40 -9.69 -1.70 1.67
N VAL A 41 -10.53 -2.69 1.98
CA VAL A 41 -11.68 -2.49 2.87
C VAL A 41 -11.18 -2.54 4.31
N ALA A 42 -10.57 -1.44 4.75
CA ALA A 42 -10.00 -1.33 6.09
C ALA A 42 -10.28 0.05 6.71
N ALA A 43 -10.47 0.07 8.03
CA ALA A 43 -10.50 1.32 8.79
C ALA A 43 -9.09 1.95 8.88
N VAL A 44 -8.06 1.10 8.95
CA VAL A 44 -6.64 1.49 8.99
C VAL A 44 -5.84 0.45 8.21
N ASN A 45 -5.00 0.91 7.29
CA ASN A 45 -3.99 0.10 6.62
C ASN A 45 -2.61 0.35 7.23
N VAL A 46 -1.83 -0.71 7.39
CA VAL A 46 -0.45 -0.64 7.88
C VAL A 46 0.45 -1.34 6.87
N ASN A 47 1.41 -0.61 6.31
CA ASN A 47 2.42 -1.14 5.42
C ASN A 47 3.77 -1.16 6.15
N LEU A 48 4.46 -2.30 6.10
CA LEU A 48 5.77 -2.50 6.68
C LEU A 48 6.75 -2.89 5.57
N TRP A 49 7.84 -2.15 5.43
CA TRP A 49 8.93 -2.51 4.53
C TRP A 49 10.03 -3.17 5.34
N LEU A 50 10.38 -4.40 4.96
CA LEU A 50 11.50 -5.13 5.51
C LEU A 50 12.59 -5.15 4.46
N THR A 51 13.58 -4.27 4.62
CA THR A 51 14.64 -4.05 3.63
C THR A 51 15.94 -3.65 4.32
N ALA A 52 17.07 -3.76 3.63
CA ALA A 52 18.34 -3.19 4.08
C ALA A 52 18.25 -1.66 4.10
N ASP A 53 19.04 -1.00 4.95
CA ASP A 53 18.98 0.45 5.16
C ASP A 53 19.28 1.22 3.86
N GLU A 54 20.18 0.70 3.03
CA GLU A 54 20.54 1.26 1.73
C GLU A 54 19.39 1.20 0.72
N ALA A 55 18.33 0.43 0.96
CA ALA A 55 17.17 0.46 0.07
C ALA A 55 16.30 1.71 0.26
N ASN A 56 16.57 2.52 1.28
CA ASN A 56 15.95 3.82 1.52
C ASN A 56 16.90 4.96 1.08
N ASP A 57 17.52 4.81 -0.10
CA ASP A 57 18.50 5.75 -0.67
C ASP A 57 17.91 7.12 -1.07
N GLU A 58 16.58 7.23 -1.11
CA GLU A 58 15.86 8.47 -1.37
C GLU A 58 15.20 8.90 -0.04
N ALA A 59 15.73 9.98 0.56
CA ALA A 59 15.30 10.52 1.85
C ALA A 59 14.10 11.48 1.79
N ASP A 60 13.88 12.12 0.66
CA ASP A 60 12.80 13.07 0.35
C ASP A 60 11.55 12.39 -0.25
N GLY A 61 11.65 11.10 -0.60
CA GLY A 61 10.57 10.33 -1.20
C GLY A 61 10.90 8.85 -1.38
N GLY A 62 9.89 7.99 -1.47
CA GLY A 62 10.10 6.54 -1.66
C GLY A 62 9.02 5.69 -1.00
N GLY A 63 8.93 4.42 -1.40
CA GLY A 63 8.03 3.44 -0.82
C GLY A 63 6.59 3.49 -1.35
N LEU A 64 5.78 4.47 -0.92
CA LEU A 64 4.33 4.49 -1.11
C LEU A 64 3.82 5.81 -1.72
N ILE A 65 3.00 5.70 -2.77
CA ILE A 65 2.25 6.83 -3.34
C ILE A 65 0.79 6.73 -2.87
N VAL A 66 0.30 7.75 -2.19
CA VAL A 66 -1.09 7.84 -1.74
C VAL A 66 -1.87 8.81 -2.63
N HIS A 67 -2.88 8.29 -3.33
CA HIS A 67 -3.85 9.11 -4.06
C HIS A 67 -5.02 9.44 -3.13
N THR A 68 -5.29 10.73 -2.90
CA THR A 68 -6.37 11.18 -1.98
C THR A 68 -7.75 11.19 -2.63
N LYS A 69 -7.82 10.95 -3.94
CA LYS A 69 -9.07 10.91 -4.70
C LYS A 69 -9.88 9.67 -4.31
N GLN A 70 -11.12 9.90 -3.90
CA GLN A 70 -12.04 8.81 -3.59
C GLN A 70 -12.54 8.12 -4.86
N ALA A 71 -12.72 6.80 -4.78
CA ALA A 71 -13.44 6.06 -5.81
C ALA A 71 -14.89 6.58 -5.92
N PRO A 72 -15.49 6.60 -7.13
CA PRO A 72 -16.92 6.84 -7.30
C PRO A 72 -17.77 5.94 -6.40
N LYS A 73 -18.91 6.46 -5.93
CA LYS A 73 -19.75 5.78 -4.93
C LYS A 73 -20.41 4.50 -5.46
N GLU A 74 -20.58 4.42 -6.77
CA GLU A 74 -21.14 3.27 -7.48
C GLU A 74 -20.14 2.13 -7.69
N TRP A 75 -18.85 2.35 -7.41
CA TRP A 75 -17.82 1.31 -7.55
C TRP A 75 -17.81 0.34 -6.39
N GLY A 76 -17.81 -0.96 -6.73
CA GLY A 76 -17.51 -2.03 -5.80
C GLY A 76 -16.01 -2.31 -5.68
N PHE A 77 -15.66 -3.29 -4.84
CA PHE A 77 -14.27 -3.70 -4.59
C PHE A 77 -13.48 -4.03 -5.85
N ALA A 78 -14.11 -4.72 -6.81
CA ALA A 78 -13.46 -5.09 -8.07
C ALA A 78 -13.22 -3.87 -8.98
N ASP A 79 -14.09 -2.86 -8.91
CA ASP A 79 -14.04 -1.69 -9.80
C ASP A 79 -12.87 -0.78 -9.41
N TYR A 80 -12.73 -0.40 -8.13
CA TYR A 80 -11.63 0.48 -7.73
C TYR A 80 -10.26 -0.21 -7.72
N ASN A 81 -10.22 -1.55 -7.75
CA ASN A 81 -8.99 -2.33 -7.87
C ASN A 81 -8.69 -2.77 -9.32
N SER A 82 -9.47 -2.30 -10.29
CA SER A 82 -9.23 -2.58 -11.72
C SER A 82 -8.16 -1.65 -12.28
N LEU A 83 -7.18 -2.22 -12.99
CA LEU A 83 -6.12 -1.45 -13.67
C LEU A 83 -6.69 -0.46 -14.70
N GLN A 84 -7.84 -0.76 -15.29
CA GLN A 84 -8.53 0.10 -16.25
C GLN A 84 -9.02 1.42 -15.61
N GLN A 85 -9.22 1.43 -14.29
CA GLN A 85 -9.73 2.57 -13.56
C GLN A 85 -8.64 3.50 -13.00
N VAL A 86 -7.37 3.10 -13.05
CA VAL A 86 -6.23 3.87 -12.51
C VAL A 86 -6.20 5.32 -13.01
N PRO A 87 -6.42 5.65 -14.31
CA PRO A 87 -6.42 7.04 -14.79
C PRO A 87 -7.53 7.91 -14.20
N ARG A 88 -8.56 7.30 -13.58
CA ARG A 88 -9.64 8.02 -12.91
C ARG A 88 -9.39 8.21 -11.42
N ILE A 89 -8.41 7.51 -10.84
CA ILE A 89 -8.01 7.59 -9.43
C ILE A 89 -6.77 8.47 -9.25
N LYS A 90 -5.79 8.35 -10.17
CA LYS A 90 -4.62 9.26 -10.22
C LYS A 90 -5.05 10.67 -10.61
#